data_AF-A0A9E2ME73-F1
#
_entry.id   AF-A0A9E2ME73-F1
#
_cell.length_a   1.000
_cell.length_b   1.000
_cell.length_c   1.000
_cell.angle_alpha   90.00
_cell.angle_beta   90.00
_cell.angle_gamma   90.00
#
_symmetry.space_group_name_H-M   'P 1'
#
loop_
_entity.id
_entity.type
_entity.pdbx_description
1 polymer ?
#
loop_
_entity_poly.entity_id
_entity_poly.type
_entity_poly.pdbx_seq_one_letter_code
_entity_poly.pdbx_strand_id
1 'polypeptide(L)'
;MNRYLNLLRKEPLLRRLSLIQLIAYFGAWFSNVAIYTLLIELNVSAGIIAMTAALHFLPGVLQAPFSGVLIDKIAPKRLMVLLMSIEIVATLPLMLVDNVSLLWLLFVLVFVRMGASSFYFTL
;
A
#
# COMPACT_ATOMS: atom_id res chain seq x y z
N MET A 1 -26.66 -9.66 -7.28
CA MET A 1 -26.34 -8.21 -7.23
C MET A 1 -27.22 -7.39 -6.29
N ASN A 2 -28.56 -7.47 -6.39
CA ASN A 2 -29.48 -6.59 -5.62
C ASN A 2 -29.34 -6.69 -4.09
N ARG A 3 -28.91 -7.84 -3.57
CA ARG A 3 -28.69 -8.05 -2.13
C ARG A 3 -27.50 -7.23 -1.58
N TYR A 4 -26.41 -7.11 -2.34
CA TYR A 4 -25.23 -6.32 -1.98
C TYR A 4 -25.47 -4.81 -2.06
N LEU A 5 -26.18 -4.36 -3.10
CA LEU A 5 -26.59 -2.96 -3.23
C LEU A 5 -27.53 -2.54 -2.09
N ASN A 6 -28.41 -3.45 -1.65
CA ASN A 6 -29.25 -3.21 -0.48
C ASN A 6 -28.45 -3.18 0.83
N LEU A 7 -27.43 -4.02 0.99
CA LEU A 7 -26.52 -3.98 2.16
C LEU A 7 -25.77 -2.64 2.24
N LEU A 8 -25.18 -2.18 1.13
CA LEU A 8 -24.51 -0.88 1.05
C LEU A 8 -25.46 0.31 1.29
N ARG A 9 -26.76 0.16 1.00
CA ARG A 9 -27.75 1.20 1.28
C ARG A 9 -28.23 1.18 2.74
N LYS A 10 -28.35 0.00 3.34
CA LYS A 10 -28.88 -0.18 4.70
C LYS A 10 -27.83 0.07 5.78
N GLU A 11 -26.58 -0.31 5.54
CA GLU A 11 -25.50 -0.17 6.52
C GLU A 11 -24.58 1.01 6.18
N PRO A 12 -24.75 2.19 6.83
CA PRO A 12 -23.98 3.38 6.49
C PRO A 12 -22.47 3.22 6.79
N LEU A 13 -22.12 2.40 7.78
CA LEU A 13 -20.73 2.10 8.12
C LEU A 13 -20.06 1.28 7.02
N LEU A 14 -20.71 0.21 6.56
CA LEU A 14 -20.22 -0.59 5.44
C LEU A 14 -20.02 0.27 4.19
N ARG A 15 -21.02 1.10 3.84
CA ARG A 15 -20.93 2.01 2.70
C ARG A 15 -19.71 2.93 2.76
N ARG A 16 -19.47 3.55 3.91
CA ARG A 16 -18.35 4.49 4.10
C ARG A 16 -17.01 3.75 3.98
N LEU A 17 -16.86 2.62 4.66
CA LEU A 17 -15.63 1.83 4.59
C LEU A 17 -15.36 1.32 3.17
N SER A 18 -16.38 0.81 2.46
CA SER A 18 -16.21 0.38 1.08
C SER A 18 -15.80 1.51 0.13
N LEU A 19 -16.35 2.72 0.29
CA LEU A 19 -15.94 3.88 -0.51
C LEU A 19 -14.51 4.33 -0.20
N ILE A 20 -14.14 4.38 1.08
CA ILE A 20 -12.77 4.68 1.51
C ILE A 20 -11.81 3.66 0.90
N GLN A 21 -12.15 2.37 1.00
CA GLN A 21 -11.33 1.29 0.49
C GLN A 21 -11.18 1.34 -1.04
N LEU A 22 -12.25 1.66 -1.76
CA LEU A 22 -12.22 1.82 -3.22
C LEU A 22 -11.24 2.92 -3.64
N ILE A 23 -11.33 4.09 -3.01
CA ILE A 23 -10.44 5.23 -3.31
C ILE A 23 -8.99 4.88 -2.93
N ALA A 24 -8.78 4.27 -1.76
CA ALA A 24 -7.45 3.88 -1.30
C ALA A 24 -6.80 2.85 -2.24
N TYR A 25 -7.52 1.80 -2.64
CA TYR A 25 -7.01 0.82 -3.59
C TYR A 25 -6.69 1.44 -4.94
N PHE A 26 -7.56 2.31 -5.45
CA PHE A 26 -7.31 3.00 -6.70
C PHE A 26 -6.01 3.80 -6.65
N GLY A 27 -5.79 4.58 -5.58
CA GLY A 27 -4.56 5.33 -5.38
C GLY A 27 -3.33 4.45 -5.26
N ALA A 28 -3.41 3.36 -4.49
CA ALA A 28 -2.32 2.41 -4.30
C ALA A 28 -1.90 1.74 -5.62
N TRP A 29 -2.87 1.23 -6.38
CA TRP A 29 -2.62 0.60 -7.68
C TRP A 29 -2.10 1.59 -8.71
N PHE A 30 -2.67 2.79 -8.76
CA PHE A 30 -2.17 3.86 -9.64
C PHE A 30 -0.72 4.21 -9.31
N SER A 31 -0.38 4.33 -8.04
CA SER A 31 0.98 4.63 -7.61
C SER A 31 1.96 3.49 -7.95
N ASN A 32 1.55 2.22 -7.84
CA ASN A 32 2.38 1.10 -8.32
C ASN A 32 2.69 1.21 -9.81
N VAL A 33 1.67 1.48 -10.63
CA VAL A 33 1.86 1.69 -12.08
C VAL A 33 2.82 2.86 -12.32
N ALA A 34 2.65 3.98 -11.63
CA ALA A 34 3.52 5.15 -11.75
C ALA A 34 4.98 4.83 -11.42
N ILE A 35 5.25 4.05 -10.36
CA ILE A 35 6.61 3.63 -10.00
C ILE A 35 7.25 2.83 -11.12
N TYR A 36 6.54 1.85 -11.69
CA TYR A 36 7.10 1.05 -12.78
C TYR A 36 7.31 1.86 -14.06
N THR A 37 6.39 2.76 -14.40
CA THR A 37 6.57 3.70 -15.50
C THR A 37 7.80 4.57 -15.29
N LEU A 38 7.97 5.15 -14.10
CA LEU A 38 9.15 5.95 -13.76
C LEU A 38 10.46 5.15 -13.92
N LEU A 39 10.50 3.92 -13.43
CA LEU A 39 11.69 3.08 -13.57
C LEU A 39 12.04 2.82 -15.05
N ILE A 40 11.04 2.60 -15.89
CA ILE A 40 11.22 2.43 -17.33
C ILE A 40 11.73 3.74 -17.97
N GLU A 41 11.15 4.89 -17.62
CA GLU A 41 11.58 6.20 -18.10
C GLU A 41 13.02 6.55 -17.68
N LEU A 42 13.42 6.14 -16.47
CA LEU A 42 14.79 6.28 -15.97
C LEU A 42 15.78 5.32 -16.65
N ASN A 43 15.33 4.48 -17.60
CA ASN A 43 16.13 3.50 -18.34
C ASN A 43 16.97 2.60 -17.43
N VAL A 44 16.42 2.22 -16.26
CA VAL A 44 17.12 1.32 -15.33
C VAL A 44 17.12 -0.11 -15.85
N SER A 45 18.05 -0.93 -15.34
CA SER A 45 18.13 -2.33 -15.74
C SER A 45 16.88 -3.12 -15.33
N ALA A 46 16.56 -4.18 -16.08
CA ALA A 46 15.48 -5.09 -15.73
C ALA A 46 15.65 -5.71 -14.32
N GLY A 47 16.89 -5.85 -13.84
CA GLY A 47 17.20 -6.30 -12.49
C GLY A 47 16.71 -5.32 -11.40
N ILE A 48 16.79 -4.01 -11.63
CA ILE A 48 16.27 -2.99 -10.71
C ILE A 48 14.74 -3.03 -10.66
N ILE A 49 14.09 -3.22 -11.81
CA ILE A 49 12.63 -3.38 -11.89
C ILE A 49 12.20 -4.64 -11.11
N ALA A 50 12.88 -5.76 -11.34
CA ALA A 50 12.61 -7.02 -10.63
C ALA A 50 12.86 -6.91 -9.11
N MET A 51 13.93 -6.22 -8.70
CA MET A 51 14.20 -5.93 -7.29
C MET A 51 13.09 -5.08 -6.67
N THR A 52 12.61 -4.06 -7.38
CA THR A 52 11.49 -3.23 -6.93
C THR A 52 10.22 -4.08 -6.75
N ALA A 53 9.94 -4.99 -7.69
CA ALA A 53 8.84 -5.93 -7.55
C ALA A 53 9.01 -6.86 -6.33
N ALA A 54 10.21 -7.38 -6.09
CA ALA A 54 10.49 -8.18 -4.90
C ALA A 54 10.25 -7.38 -3.60
N LEU A 55 10.68 -6.12 -3.55
CA LEU A 55 10.46 -5.22 -2.41
C LEU A 55 8.99 -4.89 -2.14
N HIS A 56 8.10 -5.02 -3.13
CA HIS A 56 6.66 -4.90 -2.88
C HIS A 56 6.14 -6.06 -2.02
N PHE A 57 6.67 -7.27 -2.18
CA PHE A 57 6.16 -8.44 -1.45
C PHE A 57 6.96 -8.76 -0.19
N LEU A 58 8.24 -8.39 -0.15
CA LEU A 58 9.16 -8.73 0.94
C LEU A 58 8.67 -8.27 2.34
N PRO A 59 8.18 -7.04 2.54
CA PRO A 59 7.66 -6.62 3.84
C PRO A 59 6.53 -7.51 4.35
N GLY A 60 5.59 -7.86 3.47
CA GLY A 60 4.46 -8.71 3.81
C GLY A 60 4.89 -10.12 4.23
N VAL A 61 5.88 -10.69 3.54
CA VAL A 61 6.46 -11.99 3.92
C VAL A 61 7.12 -11.94 5.29
N LEU A 62 7.87 -10.89 5.59
CA LEU A 62 8.53 -10.73 6.89
C LEU A 62 7.54 -10.51 8.03
N GLN A 63 6.41 -9.87 7.75
CA GLN A 63 5.37 -9.55 8.73
C GLN A 63 4.34 -10.67 8.91
N ALA A 64 4.21 -11.58 7.94
CA ALA A 64 3.25 -12.69 7.98
C ALA A 64 3.21 -13.49 9.31
N PRO A 65 4.34 -13.84 9.97
CA PRO A 65 4.28 -14.56 11.25
C PRO A 65 3.88 -13.69 12.44
N PHE A 66 3.97 -12.36 12.32
CA PHE A 66 3.71 -11.41 13.41
C PHE A 66 2.35 -10.71 13.31
N SER A 67 1.72 -10.73 12.13
CA SER A 67 0.52 -9.95 11.83
C SER A 67 -0.64 -10.25 12.78
N GLY A 68 -0.91 -11.54 13.06
CA GLY A 68 -1.98 -11.95 13.96
C GLY A 68 -1.83 -11.41 15.38
N VAL A 69 -0.64 -11.54 15.97
CA VAL A 69 -0.36 -11.07 17.34
C VAL A 69 -0.50 -9.55 17.46
N LEU A 70 -0.16 -8.81 16.40
CA LEU A 70 -0.22 -7.35 16.41
C LEU A 70 -1.66 -6.83 16.27
N ILE A 71 -2.47 -7.49 15.42
CA ILE A 71 -3.88 -7.14 15.18
C ILE A 71 -4.72 -7.41 16.43
N ASP A 72 -4.43 -8.49 17.15
CA ASP A 72 -5.17 -8.83 18.37
C ASP A 72 -4.90 -7.86 19.53
N LYS A 73 -3.76 -7.17 19.52
CA LYS A 73 -3.35 -6.25 20.60
C LYS A 73 -3.78 -4.80 20.39
N ILE A 74 -3.99 -4.38 19.14
CA ILE A 74 -4.24 -2.97 18.81
C ILE A 74 -5.68 -2.83 18.32
N ALA A 75 -6.41 -1.83 18.84
CA ALA A 75 -7.76 -1.55 18.38
C ALA A 75 -7.79 -1.32 16.84
N PRO A 76 -8.65 -2.05 16.07
CA PRO A 76 -8.62 -2.04 14.61
C PRO A 76 -8.67 -0.64 13.99
N LYS A 77 -9.51 0.24 14.52
CA LYS A 77 -9.63 1.62 14.06
C LYS A 77 -8.32 2.42 14.20
N ARG A 78 -7.59 2.23 15.30
CA ARG A 78 -6.30 2.93 15.53
C ARG A 78 -5.23 2.38 14.59
N LEU A 79 -5.20 1.06 14.40
CA LEU A 79 -4.27 0.40 13.49
C LEU A 79 -4.48 0.89 12.05
N MET A 80 -5.73 0.91 11.55
CA MET A 80 -6.04 1.41 10.20
C MET A 80 -5.56 2.85 9.99
N VAL A 81 -5.83 3.76 10.93
CA VAL A 81 -5.40 5.18 10.80
C VAL A 81 -3.88 5.30 10.77
N LEU A 82 -3.17 4.53 11.60
CA LEU A 82 -1.71 4.51 11.63
C LEU A 82 -1.13 3.97 10.31
N LEU A 83 -1.65 2.87 9.79
CA LEU A 83 -1.22 2.29 8.52
C LEU A 83 -1.46 3.26 7.34
N MET A 84 -2.63 3.92 7.30
CA MET A 84 -2.95 4.90 6.26
C MET A 84 -1.99 6.09 6.34
N SER A 85 -1.65 6.52 7.56
CA SER A 85 -0.71 7.63 7.76
C SER A 85 0.69 7.26 7.26
N ILE A 86 1.16 6.03 7.53
CA ILE A 86 2.45 5.54 7.03
C ILE A 86 2.45 5.48 5.50
N GLU A 87 1.38 4.97 4.88
CA GLU A 87 1.26 4.92 3.42
C GLU A 87 1.32 6.32 2.80
N ILE A 88 0.64 7.31 3.38
CA ILE A 88 0.66 8.70 2.90
C ILE A 88 2.08 9.27 2.99
N VAL A 89 2.72 9.14 4.16
CA VAL A 89 4.07 9.68 4.40
C VAL A 89 5.12 8.97 3.54
N ALA A 90 4.92 7.68 3.21
CA ALA A 90 5.80 6.96 2.31
C ALA A 90 5.54 7.27 0.83
N THR A 91 4.32 7.68 0.47
CA THR A 91 3.94 7.96 -0.92
C THR A 91 4.30 9.39 -1.35
N LEU A 92 4.12 10.39 -0.49
CA LEU A 92 4.40 11.79 -0.85
C LEU A 92 5.84 12.03 -1.36
N PRO A 93 6.90 11.49 -0.71
CA PRO A 93 8.26 11.73 -1.15
C PRO A 93 8.63 10.97 -2.44
N LEU A 94 7.86 9.97 -2.86
CA LEU A 94 8.07 9.31 -4.16
C LEU A 94 7.94 10.29 -5.33
N MET A 95 7.17 11.37 -5.16
CA MET A 95 7.02 12.42 -6.17
C MET A 95 8.32 13.21 -6.40
N LEU A 96 9.31 13.11 -5.49
CA LEU A 96 10.61 13.76 -5.59
C LEU A 96 11.65 12.90 -6.31
N VAL A 97 11.33 11.63 -6.61
CA VAL A 97 12.26 10.72 -7.28
C VAL A 97 12.22 10.98 -8.78
N ASP A 98 13.24 11.67 -9.28
CA ASP A 98 13.35 12.06 -10.70
C ASP A 98 14.63 11.54 -11.38
N ASN A 99 15.51 10.87 -10.64
CA ASN A 99 16.80 10.42 -11.15
C ASN A 99 17.26 9.11 -10.49
N VAL A 100 18.25 8.47 -11.12
CA VAL A 100 18.79 7.16 -10.71
C VAL A 100 19.49 7.21 -9.34
N SER A 101 20.03 8.35 -8.92
CA SER A 101 20.71 8.46 -7.62
C SER A 101 19.75 8.38 -6.43
N LEU A 102 18.45 8.60 -6.67
CA LEU A 102 17.39 8.48 -5.67
C LEU A 102 16.71 7.10 -5.64
N LEU A 103 17.20 6.10 -6.38
CA LEU A 103 16.62 4.76 -6.37
C LEU A 103 16.63 4.09 -4.99
N TRP A 104 17.65 4.37 -4.17
CA TRP A 104 17.68 3.86 -2.79
C TRP A 104 16.52 4.40 -1.97
N LEU A 105 16.13 5.66 -2.18
CA LEU A 105 15.00 6.29 -1.51
C LEU A 105 13.70 5.64 -1.99
N LEU A 106 13.56 5.41 -3.30
CA LEU A 106 12.43 4.67 -3.86
C LEU A 106 12.30 3.28 -3.22
N PHE A 107 13.39 2.53 -3.08
CA PHE A 107 13.37 1.20 -2.46
C PHE A 107 12.91 1.24 -1.00
N VAL A 108 13.43 2.17 -0.21
CA VAL A 108 13.04 2.33 1.20
C VAL A 108 11.57 2.71 1.31
N LEU A 109 11.12 3.68 0.51
CA LEU A 109 9.72 4.14 0.53
C LEU A 109 8.75 3.05 0.08
N VAL A 110 9.09 2.30 -0.98
CA VAL A 110 8.31 1.14 -1.44
C VAL A 110 8.22 0.09 -0.34
N PHE A 111 9.34 -0.26 0.29
CA PHE A 111 9.38 -1.25 1.36
C PHE A 111 8.52 -0.84 2.55
N VAL A 112 8.65 0.40 3.02
CA VAL A 112 7.87 0.93 4.15
C VAL A 112 6.39 0.97 3.80
N ARG A 113 6.04 1.47 2.61
CA ARG A 113 4.66 1.57 2.15
C ARG A 113 4.00 0.20 2.05
N MET A 114 4.67 -0.78 1.46
CA MET A 114 4.12 -2.13 1.31
C MET A 114 4.09 -2.89 2.63
N GLY A 115 4.98 -2.55 3.56
CA GLY A 115 4.92 -2.99 4.94
C GLY A 115 3.68 -2.48 5.66
N ALA A 116 3.22 -1.25 5.42
CA ALA A 116 1.94 -0.80 5.97
C ALA A 116 0.75 -1.46 5.27
N SER A 117 0.80 -1.57 3.94
CA SER A 117 -0.30 -2.14 3.15
C SER A 117 -0.60 -3.60 3.48
N SER A 118 0.43 -4.39 3.80
CA SER A 118 0.30 -5.82 4.08
C SER A 118 -0.59 -6.13 5.29
N PHE A 119 -0.70 -5.23 6.27
CA PHE A 119 -1.58 -5.42 7.42
C PHE A 119 -3.07 -5.29 7.10
N TYR A 120 -3.46 -4.56 6.04
CA TYR A 120 -4.87 -4.44 5.67
C TYR A 120 -5.48 -5.76 5.22
N PHE A 121 -4.69 -6.66 4.63
CA PHE A 121 -5.18 -7.96 4.16
C PHE A 121 -5.51 -8.93 5.30
N THR A 122 -5.08 -8.63 6.52
CA THR A 122 -5.26 -9.50 7.70
C THR A 122 -6.38 -8.99 8.63
N LEU A 123 -6.83 -7.74 8.45
CA LEU A 123 -7.96 -7.11 9.17
C LEU A 123 -9.29 -7.38 8.46
#